data_AF-A0A257N8F3-F1
#
_entry.id   AF-A0A257N8F3-F1
#
_cell.length_a   1.000
_cell.length_b   1.000
_cell.length_c   1.000
_cell.angle_alpha   90.00
_cell.angle_beta   90.00
_cell.angle_gamma   90.00
#
_symmetry.space_group_name_H-M   'P 1'
#
loop_
_entity.id
_entity.type
_entity.pdbx_description
1 polymer ?
#
loop_
_entity_poly.entity_id
_entity_poly.type
_entity_poly.pdbx_seq_one_letter_code
_entity_poly.pdbx_strand_id
1 'polypeptide(L)'
;MCDALTETMSENEDLHFDFMLQVRREGDDFGKDNELIENASSKWEDDFVKVAKITILRPQPDVNSEENKAHCEKLAFTPWHSLVEHQPIGSINRLRKSVYQVSAEHRLEQAPEPMPFFMRLLEKLFKSVFG
;
A
#
# COMPACT_ATOMS: atom_id res chain seq x y z
N MET A 1 -7.06 19.78 -3.18
CA MET A 1 -6.81 18.48 -2.51
C MET A 1 -5.69 18.61 -1.47
N CYS A 2 -4.54 19.22 -1.80
CA CYS A 2 -3.50 19.49 -0.80
C CYS A 2 -3.95 20.44 0.32
N ASP A 3 -4.83 21.40 0.04
CA ASP A 3 -5.30 22.37 1.04
C ASP A 3 -6.11 21.70 2.16
N ALA A 4 -7.03 20.79 1.81
CA ALA A 4 -7.82 20.02 2.78
C ALA A 4 -6.93 19.12 3.65
N LEU A 5 -5.88 18.51 3.07
CA LEU A 5 -4.90 17.73 3.83
C LEU A 5 -4.14 18.63 4.80
N THR A 6 -3.67 19.80 4.36
CA THR A 6 -2.92 20.74 5.19
C THR A 6 -3.77 21.26 6.35
N GLU A 7 -5.02 21.63 6.07
CA GLU A 7 -5.99 22.06 7.08
C GLU A 7 -6.21 20.95 8.11
N THR A 8 -6.55 19.74 7.66
CA THR A 8 -6.73 18.58 8.54
C THR A 8 -5.49 18.35 9.39
N MET A 9 -4.29 18.38 8.81
CA MET A 9 -3.05 18.13 9.54
C MET A 9 -2.64 19.25 10.51
N SER A 10 -3.25 20.43 10.43
CA SER A 10 -2.98 21.57 11.33
C SER A 10 -3.76 21.54 12.65
N GLU A 11 -4.78 20.67 12.74
CA GLU A 11 -5.57 20.49 13.95
C GLU A 11 -4.77 19.82 15.08
N ASN A 12 -5.27 19.88 16.32
CA ASN A 12 -4.57 19.39 17.52
C ASN A 12 -5.10 18.06 18.07
N GLU A 13 -6.02 17.40 17.38
CA GLU A 13 -6.56 16.10 17.78
C GLU A 13 -6.00 15.02 16.87
N ASP A 14 -5.54 13.87 17.35
CA ASP A 14 -5.03 12.83 16.45
C ASP A 14 -6.15 12.26 15.54
N LEU A 15 -5.78 11.79 14.34
CA LEU A 15 -6.71 11.01 13.53
C LEU A 15 -6.67 9.54 13.95
N HIS A 16 -7.84 8.95 14.10
CA HIS A 16 -7.98 7.53 14.42
C HIS A 16 -8.76 6.79 13.33
N PHE A 17 -8.18 5.70 12.85
CA PHE A 17 -8.82 4.77 11.94
C PHE A 17 -8.89 3.40 12.59
N ASP A 18 -10.07 2.79 12.56
CA ASP A 18 -10.22 1.39 12.95
C ASP A 18 -9.84 0.51 11.77
N PHE A 19 -8.82 -0.32 11.95
CA PHE A 19 -8.39 -1.28 10.95
C PHE A 19 -9.16 -2.57 11.17
N MET A 20 -9.98 -2.94 10.18
CA MET A 20 -10.93 -4.05 10.26
C MET A 20 -10.79 -4.98 9.07
N LEU A 21 -11.13 -6.25 9.26
CA LEU A 21 -11.05 -7.31 8.25
C LEU A 21 -12.39 -8.05 8.14
N GLN A 22 -12.72 -8.51 6.94
CA GLN A 22 -13.71 -9.57 6.73
C GLN A 22 -12.95 -10.89 6.60
N VAL A 23 -13.25 -11.87 7.45
CA VAL A 23 -12.48 -13.11 7.55
C VAL A 23 -13.19 -14.23 6.80
N ARG A 24 -12.48 -14.87 5.88
CA ARG A 24 -12.93 -16.08 5.18
C ARG A 24 -11.97 -17.24 5.45
N ARG A 25 -12.52 -18.44 5.58
CA ARG A 25 -11.82 -19.68 5.95
C ARG A 25 -11.86 -20.67 4.79
N GLU A 26 -11.00 -21.67 4.90
CA GLU A 26 -11.04 -22.83 4.01
C GLU A 26 -12.41 -23.52 4.15
N GLY A 27 -13.14 -23.62 3.04
CA GLY A 27 -14.50 -24.17 2.98
C GLY A 27 -15.64 -23.15 2.90
N ASP A 28 -15.36 -21.84 3.05
CA ASP A 28 -16.37 -20.81 2.80
C ASP A 28 -16.73 -20.74 1.31
N ASP A 29 -17.93 -20.26 1.00
CA ASP A 29 -18.37 -20.06 -0.38
C ASP A 29 -17.70 -18.85 -1.01
N PHE A 30 -16.73 -19.07 -1.90
CA PHE A 30 -16.03 -18.03 -2.66
C PHE A 30 -16.73 -17.63 -3.97
N GLY A 31 -17.96 -18.11 -4.18
CA GLY A 31 -18.68 -17.98 -5.44
C GLY A 31 -18.16 -18.94 -6.50
N LYS A 32 -18.86 -18.99 -7.62
CA LYS A 32 -18.44 -19.78 -8.77
C LYS A 32 -17.07 -19.31 -9.25
N ASP A 33 -16.15 -20.25 -9.47
CA ASP A 33 -14.78 -19.98 -9.94
C ASP A 33 -14.01 -18.94 -9.07
N ASN A 34 -14.31 -18.90 -7.76
CA ASN A 34 -13.74 -17.95 -6.79
C ASN A 34 -14.00 -16.46 -7.11
N GLU A 35 -15.12 -16.14 -7.76
CA GLU A 35 -15.47 -14.76 -8.17
C GLU A 35 -15.35 -13.72 -7.03
N LEU A 36 -15.61 -14.10 -5.77
CA LEU A 36 -15.48 -13.17 -4.65
C LEU A 36 -14.03 -12.74 -4.38
N ILE A 37 -13.03 -13.53 -4.79
CA ILE A 37 -11.60 -13.17 -4.71
C ILE A 37 -11.11 -12.64 -6.06
N GLU A 38 -11.55 -13.24 -7.16
CA GLU A 38 -10.97 -13.02 -8.48
C GLU A 38 -11.51 -11.78 -9.18
N ASN A 39 -12.69 -11.30 -8.80
CA ASN A 39 -13.29 -10.06 -9.26
C ASN A 39 -13.17 -8.98 -8.16
N ALA A 40 -12.31 -7.97 -8.37
CA ALA A 40 -12.08 -6.89 -7.41
C ALA A 40 -13.28 -5.94 -7.22
N SER A 41 -14.33 -6.06 -8.05
CA SER A 41 -15.58 -5.32 -7.91
C SER A 41 -16.62 -6.09 -7.09
N SER A 42 -16.35 -7.34 -6.71
CA SER A 42 -17.21 -8.15 -5.85
C SER A 42 -17.18 -7.63 -4.42
N LYS A 43 -18.35 -7.48 -3.80
CA LYS A 43 -18.49 -7.10 -2.38
C LYS A 43 -18.68 -8.35 -1.53
N TRP A 44 -18.06 -8.37 -0.35
CA TRP A 44 -18.31 -9.39 0.67
C TRP A 44 -19.34 -8.87 1.68
N GLU A 45 -20.24 -9.74 2.11
CA GLU A 45 -21.33 -9.40 3.04
C GLU A 45 -21.04 -9.81 4.49
N ASP A 46 -19.88 -10.41 4.75
CA ASP A 46 -19.45 -10.83 6.09
C ASP A 46 -19.23 -9.64 7.04
N ASP A 47 -19.40 -9.85 8.34
CA ASP A 47 -19.16 -8.81 9.33
C ASP A 47 -17.68 -8.42 9.43
N PHE A 48 -17.43 -7.14 9.70
CA PHE A 48 -16.08 -6.63 9.95
C PHE A 48 -15.61 -6.95 11.38
N VAL A 49 -14.40 -7.48 11.49
CA VAL A 49 -13.68 -7.70 12.74
C VAL A 49 -12.59 -6.65 12.89
N LYS A 50 -12.68 -5.82 13.93
CA LYS A 50 -11.63 -4.84 14.27
C LYS A 50 -10.39 -5.55 14.81
N VAL A 51 -9.25 -5.29 14.21
CA VAL A 51 -7.97 -5.91 14.56
C VAL A 51 -6.92 -4.92 15.06
N ALA A 52 -7.03 -3.64 14.69
CA ALA A 52 -6.15 -2.60 15.21
C ALA A 52 -6.80 -1.21 15.16
N LYS A 53 -6.14 -0.24 15.80
CA LYS A 53 -6.38 1.19 15.62
C LYS A 53 -5.12 1.82 15.04
N ILE A 54 -5.24 2.50 13.91
CA ILE A 54 -4.18 3.31 13.31
C ILE A 54 -4.37 4.73 13.82
N THR A 55 -3.32 5.31 14.39
CA THR A 55 -3.32 6.70 14.86
C THR A 55 -2.33 7.50 14.03
N ILE A 56 -2.80 8.58 13.41
CA ILE A 56 -1.94 9.55 12.73
C ILE A 56 -1.87 10.76 13.65
N LEU A 57 -0.67 10.99 14.19
CA LEU A 57 -0.43 12.05 15.18
C LEU A 57 -0.54 13.43 14.53
N ARG A 58 -1.25 14.35 15.17
CA ARG A 58 -1.39 15.75 14.75
C ARG A 58 -0.96 16.72 15.89
N PRO A 59 -0.51 17.95 15.57
CA PRO A 59 -0.38 18.55 14.24
C PRO A 59 0.86 18.07 13.46
N GLN A 60 0.78 18.12 12.13
CA GLN A 60 1.88 17.89 11.17
C GLN A 60 2.02 19.13 10.27
N PRO A 61 2.58 20.25 10.78
CA PRO A 61 2.55 21.55 10.10
C PRO A 61 3.28 21.57 8.75
N ASP A 62 4.28 20.71 8.56
CA ASP A 62 5.14 20.71 7.38
C ASP A 62 4.70 19.70 6.31
N VAL A 63 3.49 19.13 6.38
CA VAL A 63 3.03 18.07 5.46
C VAL A 63 3.14 18.46 3.97
N ASN A 64 3.06 19.76 3.66
CA ASN A 64 3.14 20.30 2.30
C ASN A 64 4.44 21.08 2.03
N SER A 65 5.47 20.92 2.86
CA SER A 65 6.79 21.51 2.61
C SER A 65 7.42 20.94 1.34
N GLU A 66 8.27 21.72 0.68
CA GLU A 66 8.97 21.24 -0.53
C GLU A 66 9.87 20.03 -0.25
N GLU A 67 10.45 19.97 0.96
CA GLU A 67 11.22 18.81 1.42
C GLU A 67 10.34 17.55 1.52
N ASN A 68 9.18 17.63 2.18
CA ASN A 68 8.28 16.48 2.32
C ASN A 68 7.68 16.07 0.98
N LYS A 69 7.37 17.00 0.08
CA LYS A 69 6.97 16.67 -1.30
C LYS A 69 8.08 15.90 -2.01
N ALA A 70 9.31 16.41 -1.99
CA ALA A 70 10.45 15.76 -2.63
C ALA A 70 10.77 14.38 -2.01
N HIS A 71 10.48 14.19 -0.72
CA HIS A 71 10.57 12.89 -0.06
C HIS A 71 9.44 11.95 -0.53
N CYS A 72 8.20 12.41 -0.54
CA CYS A 72 7.03 11.65 -0.98
C CYS A 72 7.17 11.15 -2.43
N GLU A 73 7.71 11.96 -3.33
CA GLU A 73 7.96 11.55 -4.74
C GLU A 73 8.94 10.37 -4.86
N LYS A 74 9.80 10.16 -3.85
CA LYS A 74 10.76 9.05 -3.82
C LYS A 74 10.18 7.78 -3.18
N LEU A 75 9.02 7.87 -2.50
CA LEU A 75 8.40 6.71 -1.87
C LEU A 75 7.82 5.76 -2.93
N ALA A 76 7.95 4.46 -2.67
CA ALA A 76 7.39 3.41 -3.50
C ALA A 76 6.62 2.43 -2.62
N PHE A 77 5.38 2.14 -3.03
CA PHE A 77 4.49 1.21 -2.33
C PHE A 77 4.08 0.10 -3.28
N THR A 78 4.04 -1.14 -2.79
CA THR A 78 3.52 -2.29 -3.54
C THR A 78 2.82 -3.27 -2.58
N PRO A 79 1.67 -3.86 -2.96
CA PRO A 79 0.99 -4.88 -2.14
C PRO A 79 1.85 -6.12 -1.87
N TRP A 80 2.85 -6.35 -2.73
CA TRP A 80 3.76 -7.48 -2.66
C TRP A 80 4.94 -7.25 -1.72
N HIS A 81 5.05 -6.06 -1.10
CA HIS A 81 5.90 -5.84 0.06
C HIS A 81 5.15 -6.31 1.31
N SER A 82 4.98 -7.62 1.41
CA SER A 82 4.20 -8.30 2.44
C SER A 82 4.92 -9.57 2.90
N LEU A 83 4.50 -10.10 4.05
CA LEU A 83 4.90 -11.42 4.51
C LEU A 83 4.37 -12.48 3.54
N VAL A 84 5.04 -13.64 3.45
CA VAL A 84 4.63 -14.74 2.58
C VAL A 84 3.21 -15.19 2.91
N GLU A 85 2.86 -15.23 4.19
CA GLU A 85 1.55 -15.59 4.72
C GLU A 85 0.46 -14.58 4.33
N HIS A 86 0.84 -13.34 3.98
CA HIS A 86 -0.06 -12.26 3.60
C HIS A 86 0.03 -11.93 2.10
N GLN A 87 0.48 -12.89 1.28
CA GLN A 87 0.60 -12.67 -0.15
C GLN A 87 -0.73 -12.20 -0.77
N PRO A 88 -0.73 -11.18 -1.64
CA PRO A 88 -1.95 -10.70 -2.27
C PRO A 88 -2.61 -11.77 -3.15
N ILE A 89 -3.90 -12.02 -2.93
CA ILE A 89 -4.71 -12.95 -3.73
C ILE A 89 -5.67 -12.21 -4.69
N GLY A 90 -6.15 -12.91 -5.70
CA GLY A 90 -6.99 -12.38 -6.77
C GLY A 90 -6.20 -11.90 -7.99
N SER A 91 -6.80 -12.02 -9.17
CA SER A 91 -6.18 -11.76 -10.48
C SER A 91 -5.49 -10.39 -10.58
N ILE A 92 -6.19 -9.31 -10.22
CA ILE A 92 -5.66 -7.94 -10.28
C ILE A 92 -4.50 -7.76 -9.31
N ASN A 93 -4.62 -8.24 -8.08
CA ASN A 93 -3.52 -8.17 -7.12
C ASN A 93 -2.30 -8.97 -7.59
N ARG A 94 -2.52 -10.10 -8.26
CA ARG A 94 -1.42 -10.85 -8.86
C ARG A 94 -0.69 -10.08 -9.95
N LEU A 95 -1.45 -9.45 -10.85
CA LEU A 95 -0.92 -8.57 -11.89
C LEU A 95 -0.14 -7.37 -11.31
N ARG A 96 -0.58 -6.81 -10.18
CA ARG A 96 0.09 -5.66 -9.55
C ARG A 96 1.56 -5.94 -9.18
N LYS A 97 2.00 -7.20 -9.09
CA LYS A 97 3.42 -7.52 -8.84
C LYS A 97 4.32 -6.92 -9.92
N SER A 98 4.08 -7.31 -11.17
CA SER A 98 4.89 -6.89 -12.31
C SER A 98 4.66 -5.42 -12.66
N VAL A 99 3.42 -4.95 -12.57
CA VAL A 99 3.08 -3.56 -12.91
C VAL A 99 3.78 -2.56 -11.99
N TYR A 100 3.73 -2.78 -10.66
CA TYR A 100 4.40 -1.87 -9.73
C TYR A 100 5.92 -1.95 -9.84
N GLN A 101 6.48 -3.12 -10.14
CA GLN A 101 7.91 -3.29 -10.38
C GLN A 101 8.36 -2.43 -11.58
N VAL A 102 7.74 -2.63 -12.76
CA VAL A 102 8.09 -1.89 -13.98
C VAL A 102 7.86 -0.39 -13.78
N SER A 103 6.78 -0.01 -13.11
CA SER A 103 6.50 1.41 -12.82
C SER A 103 7.56 2.04 -11.91
N ALA A 104 8.04 1.31 -10.91
CA ALA A 104 9.11 1.79 -10.04
C ALA A 104 10.42 1.91 -10.81
N GLU A 105 10.83 0.88 -11.55
CA GLU A 105 12.04 0.90 -12.41
C GLU A 105 12.02 2.08 -13.38
N HIS A 106 10.89 2.35 -14.04
CA HIS A 106 10.77 3.48 -14.97
C HIS A 106 10.92 4.84 -14.28
N ARG A 107 10.34 5.03 -13.08
CA ARG A 107 10.54 6.27 -12.31
C ARG A 107 11.99 6.47 -11.88
N LEU A 108 12.69 5.38 -11.62
CA LEU A 108 14.10 5.41 -11.24
C LEU A 108 15.02 5.80 -12.39
N GLU A 109 14.75 5.32 -13.60
CA GLU A 109 15.50 5.70 -14.81
C GLU A 109 15.40 7.20 -15.11
N GLN A 110 14.31 7.85 -14.69
CA GLN A 110 14.07 9.28 -14.91
C GLN A 110 14.51 10.17 -13.73
N ALA A 111 14.99 9.59 -12.63
CA ALA A 111 15.37 10.35 -11.45
C ALA A 111 16.73 11.08 -11.64
N PRO A 112 16.83 12.39 -11.33
CA PRO A 112 18.04 13.17 -11.56
C PRO A 112 19.19 12.93 -10.54
N GLU A 113 18.97 12.20 -9.45
CA GLU A 113 19.94 11.98 -8.36
C GLU A 113 20.16 10.49 -8.06
N PRO A 114 21.39 10.05 -7.72
CA PRO A 114 21.69 8.66 -7.43
C PRO A 114 21.02 8.16 -6.14
N MET A 115 20.56 6.91 -6.21
CA MET A 115 19.66 6.24 -5.28
C MET A 115 20.09 6.16 -3.80
N PRO A 116 19.16 6.37 -2.84
CA PRO A 116 19.32 5.99 -1.43
C PRO A 116 19.50 4.47 -1.26
N PHE A 117 20.28 4.06 -0.25
CA PHE A 117 20.74 2.69 -0.03
C PHE A 117 19.62 1.62 0.03
N PHE A 118 18.47 1.92 0.65
CA PHE A 118 17.37 0.97 0.83
C PHE A 118 16.71 0.54 -0.49
N MET A 119 16.60 1.44 -1.46
CA MET A 119 16.03 1.13 -2.78
C MET A 119 16.95 0.22 -3.60
N ARG A 120 18.28 0.36 -3.44
CA ARG A 120 19.26 -0.60 -4.01
C ARG A 120 19.16 -1.98 -3.36
N LEU A 121 18.81 -2.02 -2.07
CA LEU A 121 18.59 -3.27 -1.34
C LEU A 121 17.30 -3.96 -1.79
N LEU A 122 16.22 -3.21 -2.03
CA LEU A 122 15.02 -3.75 -2.64
C LEU A 122 15.32 -4.33 -4.02
N GLU A 123 16.04 -3.62 -4.88
CA GLU A 123 16.44 -4.16 -6.20
C GLU A 123 17.23 -5.49 -6.08
N LYS A 124 18.17 -5.57 -5.12
CA LYS A 124 18.95 -6.79 -4.85
C LYS A 124 18.12 -7.92 -4.24
N LEU A 125 17.23 -7.62 -3.29
CA LEU A 125 16.31 -8.58 -2.68
C LEU A 125 15.30 -9.10 -3.71
N PHE A 126 14.77 -8.22 -4.56
CA PHE A 126 13.83 -8.60 -5.63
C PHE A 126 14.50 -9.47 -6.69
N LYS A 127 15.72 -9.14 -7.15
CA LYS A 127 16.47 -9.98 -8.10
C LYS A 127 16.93 -11.32 -7.50
N SER A 128 17.18 -11.39 -6.19
CA SER A 128 17.68 -12.61 -5.53
C SER A 128 16.59 -13.59 -5.08
N VAL A 129 15.36 -13.12 -4.84
CA VAL A 129 14.26 -13.96 -4.33
C VAL A 129 13.32 -14.42 -5.45
N PHE A 130 13.33 -13.72 -6.59
CA PHE A 130 12.39 -13.97 -7.70
C PHE A 130 13.07 -14.08 -9.07
N GLY A 131 14.40 -14.21 -9.10
CA GLY A 131 15.20 -14.54 -10.30
C GLY A 131 15.59 -16.01 -10.33
#